data_AF-A0A5N7ZFH8-F1
#
_entry.id   AF-A0A5N7ZFH8-F1
#
_cell.length_a   1.000
_cell.length_b   1.000
_cell.length_c   1.000
_cell.angle_alpha   90.00
_cell.angle_beta   90.00
_cell.angle_gamma   90.00
#
_symmetry.space_group_name_H-M   'P 1'
#
loop_
_entity.id
_entity.type
_entity.pdbx_description
1 polymer ?
#
loop_
_entity_poly.entity_id
_entity_poly.type
_entity_poly.pdbx_seq_one_letter_code
_entity_poly.pdbx_strand_id
1 'polypeptide(L)'
;MNYLLLLTLFSFATQEKQNPLVNTRWEYKFAEDCISNILFRADGTYENYNCERDYPYSGIYKIKRDTIYLIEIDLLSDVPSINEENNYKTGIICRNKLIYKGSFLQYVSWENYDPENKKWSGDIVFPSNKIFYIKVAQ
;
A
#
# COMPACT_ATOMS: atom_id res chain seq x y z
N MET A 1 21.16 39.92 40.13
CA MET A 1 19.69 39.85 40.11
C MET A 1 19.27 39.82 38.65
N ASN A 2 18.70 38.69 38.19
CA ASN A 2 17.95 38.38 36.94
C ASN A 2 18.22 39.21 35.66
N TYR A 3 18.38 38.64 34.47
CA TYR A 3 17.55 37.61 33.80
C TYR A 3 18.45 36.72 32.91
N LEU A 4 18.54 35.40 33.11
CA LEU A 4 17.61 34.33 32.72
C LEU A 4 17.23 34.31 31.22
N LEU A 5 17.77 33.28 30.55
CA LEU A 5 17.20 32.52 29.42
C LEU A 5 16.65 33.30 28.21
N LEU A 6 17.52 33.48 27.20
CA LEU A 6 17.11 33.47 25.78
C LEU A 6 17.38 32.08 25.19
N LEU A 7 16.66 31.08 25.70
CA LEU A 7 16.62 29.71 25.16
C LEU A 7 15.16 29.25 25.07
N THR A 8 14.35 30.04 24.37
CA THR A 8 12.98 29.73 23.98
C THR A 8 12.77 30.46 22.65
N LEU A 9 12.48 29.85 21.50
CA LEU A 9 12.08 28.51 21.17
C LEU A 9 12.65 28.24 19.76
N PHE A 10 13.56 27.28 19.62
CA PHE A 10 13.46 26.42 18.45
C PHE A 10 12.17 25.65 18.66
N SER A 11 11.05 26.28 18.29
CA SER A 11 9.84 25.56 17.97
C SER A 11 10.26 24.63 16.87
N PHE A 12 10.64 23.40 17.24
CA PHE A 12 10.46 22.25 16.38
C PHE A 12 8.98 22.28 16.04
N ALA A 13 8.64 23.03 14.99
CA ALA A 13 7.57 22.64 14.13
C ALA A 13 8.01 21.27 13.62
N THR A 14 7.71 20.22 14.38
CA THR A 14 7.24 18.98 13.78
C THR A 14 5.98 19.37 13.02
N GLN A 15 6.19 20.02 11.88
CA GLN A 15 5.28 19.93 10.77
C GLN A 15 5.22 18.43 10.56
N GLU A 16 4.16 17.79 11.06
CA GLU A 16 3.84 16.41 10.70
C GLU A 16 3.96 16.40 9.19
N LYS A 17 5.05 15.80 8.71
CA LYS A 17 5.40 15.84 7.31
C LYS A 17 4.23 15.14 6.64
N GLN A 18 3.35 15.92 6.01
CA GLN A 18 2.10 15.43 5.45
C GLN A 18 2.44 14.18 4.66
N ASN A 19 1.84 13.05 5.04
CA ASN A 19 2.28 11.75 4.57
C ASN A 19 2.34 11.79 3.04
N PRO A 20 3.51 11.59 2.41
CA PRO A 20 3.73 11.89 0.99
C PRO A 20 2.89 11.01 0.04
N LEU A 21 2.14 10.06 0.60
CA LEU A 21 1.31 9.06 -0.04
C LEU A 21 -0.18 9.41 0.01
N VAL A 22 -0.64 10.28 0.91
CA VAL A 22 -2.06 10.63 0.99
C VAL A 22 -2.49 11.44 -0.22
N ASN A 23 -3.63 11.07 -0.84
CA ASN A 23 -4.15 11.67 -2.07
C ASN A 23 -3.13 11.63 -3.23
N THR A 24 -2.48 10.47 -3.41
CA THR A 24 -1.53 10.28 -4.50
C THR A 24 -1.90 9.11 -5.38
N ARG A 25 -1.66 9.28 -6.68
CA ARG A 25 -1.76 8.20 -7.67
C ARG A 25 -0.35 7.74 -8.06
N TRP A 26 -0.21 6.44 -8.26
CA TRP A 26 1.02 5.79 -8.66
C TRP A 26 0.73 4.81 -9.78
N GLU A 27 1.61 4.73 -10.77
CA GLU A 27 1.41 3.92 -11.97
C GLU A 27 2.58 2.97 -12.20
N TYR A 28 2.26 1.75 -12.64
CA TYR A 28 3.21 0.75 -13.08
C TYR A 28 2.84 0.35 -14.51
N LYS A 29 3.80 0.49 -15.42
CA LYS A 29 3.62 0.14 -16.83
C LYS A 29 4.20 -1.24 -17.09
N PHE A 30 3.33 -2.21 -17.41
CA PHE A 30 3.72 -3.56 -17.79
C PHE A 30 4.08 -3.64 -19.29
N ALA A 31 3.27 -3.00 -20.13
CA ALA A 31 3.44 -2.90 -21.59
C ALA A 31 2.95 -1.54 -22.10
N GLU A 32 3.10 -1.24 -23.39
CA GLU A 32 2.76 0.06 -23.98
C GLU A 32 1.36 0.56 -23.59
N ASP A 33 0.37 -0.33 -23.69
CA ASP A 33 -1.04 -0.06 -23.39
C ASP A 33 -1.55 -0.78 -22.11
N CYS A 34 -0.64 -1.28 -21.27
CA CYS A 34 -0.98 -1.95 -20.01
C CYS A 34 -0.39 -1.17 -18.85
N ILE A 35 -1.21 -0.29 -18.26
CA ILE A 35 -0.84 0.55 -17.11
C ILE A 35 -1.73 0.18 -15.92
N SER A 36 -1.11 -0.42 -14.92
CA SER A 36 -1.71 -0.64 -13.62
C SER A 36 -1.53 0.61 -12.75
N ASN A 37 -2.48 0.91 -11.87
CA ASN A 37 -2.39 2.09 -11.01
C ASN A 37 -2.87 1.82 -9.59
N ILE A 38 -2.38 2.63 -8.64
CA ILE A 38 -2.83 2.67 -7.25
C ILE A 38 -3.14 4.11 -6.87
N LEU A 39 -4.32 4.34 -6.31
CA LEU A 39 -4.74 5.61 -5.73
C LEU A 39 -4.90 5.46 -4.21
N PHE A 40 -4.19 6.28 -3.45
CA PHE A 40 -4.36 6.39 -2.00
C PHE A 40 -5.24 7.57 -1.64
N ARG A 41 -6.30 7.31 -0.88
CA ARG A 41 -7.27 8.33 -0.43
C ARG A 41 -6.94 8.80 0.99
N ALA A 42 -7.36 10.00 1.35
CA ALA A 42 -7.17 10.57 2.68
C ALA A 42 -7.94 9.86 3.80
N ASP A 43 -8.99 9.12 3.46
CA ASP A 43 -9.81 8.35 4.41
C ASP A 43 -9.18 6.99 4.81
N GLY A 44 -7.98 6.67 4.30
CA GLY A 44 -7.30 5.41 4.59
C GLY A 44 -7.67 4.26 3.65
N THR A 45 -8.41 4.54 2.57
CA THR A 45 -8.73 3.56 1.53
C THR A 45 -7.79 3.66 0.32
N TYR A 46 -7.67 2.56 -0.42
CA TYR A 46 -6.97 2.54 -1.70
C TYR A 46 -7.82 1.90 -2.79
N GLU A 47 -7.60 2.35 -4.02
CA GLU A 47 -8.06 1.71 -5.24
C GLU A 47 -6.83 1.25 -6.02
N ASN A 48 -6.86 0.03 -6.53
CA ASN A 48 -5.83 -0.52 -7.40
C ASN A 48 -6.50 -1.04 -8.68
N TYR A 49 -5.92 -0.74 -9.82
CA TYR A 49 -6.31 -1.34 -11.09
C TYR A 49 -5.13 -2.14 -11.63
N ASN A 50 -5.37 -3.40 -11.97
CA ASN A 50 -4.39 -4.26 -12.62
C ASN A 50 -4.77 -4.46 -14.09
N CYS A 51 -3.97 -3.91 -15.00
CA CYS A 51 -4.23 -3.99 -16.44
C CYS A 51 -4.09 -5.41 -17.00
N GLU A 52 -3.26 -6.29 -16.42
CA GLU A 52 -3.09 -7.67 -16.89
C GLU A 52 -4.33 -8.52 -16.60
N ARG A 53 -5.10 -8.15 -15.58
CA ARG A 53 -6.32 -8.85 -15.17
C ARG A 53 -7.61 -8.13 -15.54
N ASP A 54 -7.51 -6.88 -15.97
CA ASP A 54 -8.63 -5.95 -16.14
C ASP A 54 -9.58 -5.96 -14.92
N TYR A 55 -9.00 -5.98 -13.72
CA TYR A 55 -9.75 -6.14 -12.47
C TYR A 55 -9.41 -5.00 -11.48
N PRO A 56 -10.42 -4.27 -10.98
CA PRO A 56 -10.23 -3.29 -9.93
C PRO A 56 -10.24 -3.97 -8.55
N TYR A 57 -9.22 -3.68 -7.75
CA TYR A 57 -9.11 -4.06 -6.36
C TYR A 57 -9.29 -2.83 -5.48
N SER A 58 -9.83 -3.02 -4.27
CA SER A 58 -9.90 -1.94 -3.29
C SER A 58 -9.76 -2.47 -1.87
N GLY A 59 -9.47 -1.57 -0.95
CA GLY A 59 -9.42 -1.92 0.46
C GLY A 59 -8.88 -0.80 1.32
N ILE A 60 -8.29 -1.19 2.45
CA ILE A 60 -7.69 -0.26 3.40
C ILE A 60 -6.18 -0.34 3.33
N TYR A 61 -5.50 0.78 3.57
CA TYR A 61 -4.05 0.81 3.68
C TYR A 61 -3.60 1.29 5.06
N LYS A 62 -2.44 0.79 5.50
CA LYS A 62 -1.79 1.19 6.75
C LYS A 62 -0.32 1.50 6.49
N ILE A 63 0.17 2.60 7.01
CA ILE A 63 1.55 3.02 6.82
C ILE A 63 2.33 2.84 8.12
N LYS A 64 3.47 2.15 8.03
CA LYS A 64 4.41 1.97 9.13
C LYS A 64 5.82 2.20 8.60
N ARG A 65 6.44 3.30 9.03
CA ARG A 65 7.74 3.75 8.50
C ARG A 65 7.67 3.96 6.99
N ASP A 66 8.46 3.22 6.23
CA ASP A 66 8.52 3.21 4.77
C ASP A 66 7.62 2.13 4.13
N THR A 67 6.93 1.33 4.94
CA THR A 67 6.11 0.23 4.45
C THR A 67 4.64 0.60 4.46
N ILE A 68 3.98 0.36 3.33
CA ILE A 68 2.53 0.51 3.14
C ILE A 68 1.95 -0.90 3.07
N TYR A 69 1.07 -1.25 3.99
CA TYR A 69 0.33 -2.50 3.96
C TYR A 69 -1.00 -2.27 3.27
N LEU A 70 -1.27 -3.03 2.21
CA LEU A 70 -2.53 -3.06 1.50
C LEU A 70 -3.32 -4.28 1.99
N ILE A 71 -4.51 -4.03 2.53
CA ILE A 71 -5.41 -5.06 3.00
C ILE A 71 -6.63 -5.01 2.10
N GLU A 72 -6.70 -5.98 1.20
CA GLU A 72 -7.81 -6.16 0.28
C GLU A 72 -8.96 -6.84 1.01
N ILE A 73 -10.16 -6.27 0.84
CA ILE A 73 -11.38 -6.80 1.43
C ILE A 73 -12.35 -7.00 0.28
N ASP A 74 -12.70 -8.25 0.00
CA ASP A 74 -13.63 -8.61 -1.06
C ASP A 74 -14.53 -9.77 -0.63
N LEU A 75 -15.44 -10.20 -1.49
CA LEU A 75 -16.26 -11.37 -1.25
C LEU A 75 -15.40 -12.63 -1.18
N LEU A 76 -15.70 -13.50 -0.20
CA LEU A 76 -15.01 -14.77 -0.04
C LEU A 76 -15.26 -15.73 -1.22
N SER A 77 -16.34 -15.53 -2.00
CA SER A 77 -16.58 -16.26 -3.25
C SER A 77 -15.47 -16.07 -4.28
N ASP A 78 -14.75 -14.95 -4.23
CA ASP A 78 -13.76 -14.61 -5.25
C ASP A 78 -12.42 -15.33 -5.00
N VAL A 79 -12.34 -16.09 -3.90
CA VAL A 79 -11.23 -16.99 -3.59
C VAL A 79 -11.55 -18.40 -4.12
N PRO A 80 -10.77 -18.96 -5.08
CA PRO A 80 -11.08 -20.23 -5.77
C PRO A 80 -11.24 -21.48 -4.89
N SER A 81 -10.98 -21.39 -3.58
CA SER A 81 -11.00 -22.50 -2.64
C SER A 81 -12.14 -22.46 -1.61
N ILE A 82 -13.07 -21.49 -1.69
CA ILE A 82 -14.11 -21.31 -0.68
C ILE A 82 -15.45 -21.89 -1.16
N ASN A 83 -16.04 -22.77 -0.33
CA ASN A 83 -17.36 -23.41 -0.57
C ASN A 83 -18.48 -22.40 -0.84
N GLU A 84 -19.45 -22.80 -1.67
CA GLU A 84 -20.63 -22.01 -2.10
C GLU A 84 -21.46 -21.39 -0.95
N GLU A 85 -21.36 -21.92 0.27
CA GLU A 85 -22.07 -21.40 1.46
C GLU A 85 -21.62 -20.01 1.92
N ASN A 86 -20.45 -19.51 1.49
CA ASN A 86 -19.89 -18.24 1.95
C ASN A 86 -19.93 -17.09 0.93
N ASN A 87 -20.66 -17.24 -0.17
CA ASN A 87 -20.60 -16.31 -1.31
C ASN A 87 -20.97 -14.85 -1.03
N TYR A 88 -21.65 -14.57 0.08
CA TYR A 88 -22.08 -13.22 0.46
C TYR A 88 -21.26 -12.60 1.59
N LYS A 89 -20.26 -13.31 2.12
CA LYS A 89 -19.42 -12.79 3.21
C LYS A 89 -18.22 -12.09 2.63
N THR A 90 -17.94 -10.88 3.12
CA THR A 90 -16.67 -10.21 2.85
C THR A 90 -15.59 -10.72 3.80
N GLY A 91 -14.35 -10.75 3.33
CA GLY A 91 -13.20 -11.14 4.13
C GLY A 91 -11.92 -10.53 3.57
N ILE A 92 -10.84 -10.67 4.35
CA ILE A 92 -9.51 -10.28 3.86
C ILE A 92 -9.05 -11.38 2.92
N ILE A 93 -9.05 -11.09 1.62
CA ILE A 93 -8.65 -12.06 0.60
C ILE A 93 -7.17 -11.96 0.25
N CYS A 94 -6.56 -10.77 0.43
CA CYS A 94 -5.18 -10.53 0.05
C CYS A 94 -4.49 -9.54 1.00
N ARG A 95 -3.19 -9.77 1.24
CA ARG A 95 -2.31 -8.84 1.96
C ARG A 95 -1.10 -8.57 1.10
N ASN A 96 -1.05 -7.40 0.48
CA ASN A 96 0.12 -6.92 -0.24
C ASN A 96 0.87 -5.89 0.63
N LYS A 97 2.14 -5.65 0.32
CA LYS A 97 2.83 -4.47 0.86
C LYS A 97 3.59 -3.74 -0.25
N LEU A 98 3.74 -2.44 -0.06
CA LEU A 98 4.60 -1.60 -0.87
C LEU A 98 5.69 -1.01 0.02
N ILE A 99 6.89 -0.83 -0.52
CA ILE A 99 7.99 -0.17 0.17
C ILE A 99 8.25 1.16 -0.53
N TYR A 100 8.09 2.26 0.19
CA TYR A 100 8.36 3.60 -0.28
C TYR A 100 9.87 3.88 -0.28
N LYS A 101 10.42 4.11 -1.47
CA LYS A 101 11.84 4.40 -1.69
C LYS A 101 12.08 5.87 -2.08
N GLY A 102 11.14 6.76 -1.77
CA GLY A 102 11.21 8.19 -2.11
C GLY A 102 10.63 8.50 -3.48
N SER A 103 11.25 7.98 -4.55
CA SER A 103 10.81 8.25 -5.94
C SER A 103 9.87 7.18 -6.50
N PHE A 104 9.81 6.01 -5.88
CA PHE A 104 8.98 4.89 -6.34
C PHE A 104 8.43 4.07 -5.17
N LEU A 105 7.40 3.29 -5.45
CA LEU A 105 6.88 2.23 -4.58
C LEU A 105 7.31 0.88 -5.14
N GLN A 106 8.02 0.09 -4.34
CA GLN A 106 8.35 -1.28 -4.67
C GLN A 106 7.24 -2.20 -4.18
N TYR A 107 6.63 -2.95 -5.09
CA TYR A 107 5.60 -3.93 -4.75
C TYR A 107 6.20 -5.21 -4.17
N VAL A 108 5.56 -5.73 -3.13
CA VAL A 108 5.84 -7.04 -2.55
C VAL A 108 4.51 -7.79 -2.44
N SER A 109 4.44 -8.88 -3.19
CA SER A 109 3.22 -9.62 -3.39
C SER A 109 2.83 -10.46 -2.18
N TRP A 110 1.54 -10.77 -2.07
CA TRP A 110 0.95 -11.57 -1.00
C TRP A 110 1.52 -12.98 -0.88
N GLU A 111 2.11 -13.55 -1.95
CA GLU A 111 2.81 -14.84 -1.90
C GLU A 111 4.01 -14.81 -0.94
N ASN A 112 4.47 -13.62 -0.56
CA ASN A 112 5.50 -13.42 0.45
C ASN A 112 4.92 -13.32 1.88
N TYR A 113 3.62 -13.49 2.07
CA TYR A 113 2.98 -13.49 3.38
C TYR A 113 2.57 -14.91 3.76
N ASP A 114 3.12 -15.39 4.87
CA ASP A 114 2.72 -16.62 5.53
C ASP A 114 1.45 -16.34 6.38
N PRO A 115 0.26 -16.83 5.95
CA PRO A 115 -0.98 -16.56 6.65
C PRO A 115 -1.11 -17.35 7.96
N GLU A 116 -0.47 -18.52 8.07
CA GLU A 116 -0.52 -19.38 9.25
C GLU A 116 0.25 -18.75 10.40
N ASN A 117 1.48 -18.28 10.11
CA ASN A 117 2.36 -17.65 11.09
C ASN A 117 2.22 -16.13 11.16
N LYS A 118 1.40 -15.54 10.28
CA LYS A 118 1.14 -14.10 10.16
C LYS A 118 2.41 -13.28 9.93
N LYS A 119 3.34 -13.78 9.12
CA LYS A 119 4.69 -13.20 8.91
C LYS A 119 4.98 -13.00 7.43
N TRP A 120 5.80 -12.00 7.12
CA TRP A 120 6.33 -11.81 5.77
C TRP A 120 7.64 -12.59 5.61
N SER A 121 7.86 -13.21 4.46
CA SER A 121 9.08 -13.91 4.07
C SER A 121 10.22 -12.94 3.78
N GLY A 122 10.70 -12.25 4.81
CA GLY A 122 11.93 -11.44 4.80
C GLY A 122 12.09 -10.52 3.56
N ASP A 123 13.30 -10.56 2.99
CA ASP A 123 13.74 -9.75 1.84
C ASP A 123 13.51 -10.43 0.48
N ILE A 124 12.94 -11.62 0.46
CA ILE A 124 12.58 -12.29 -0.78
C ILE A 124 11.36 -11.55 -1.34
N VAL A 125 11.49 -11.07 -2.58
CA VAL A 125 10.39 -10.45 -3.32
C VAL A 125 10.02 -11.40 -4.44
N PHE A 126 8.89 -12.08 -4.27
CA PHE A 126 8.26 -12.87 -5.31
C PHE A 126 7.04 -12.13 -5.89
N PRO A 127 6.84 -12.12 -7.23
CA PRO A 127 7.76 -12.60 -8.26
C PRO A 127 9.07 -11.79 -8.31
N SER A 128 10.15 -12.38 -8.85
CA SER A 128 11.49 -11.74 -8.92
C SER A 128 11.52 -10.47 -9.80
N ASN A 129 10.51 -10.32 -10.65
CA ASN A 129 10.24 -9.14 -11.45
C ASN A 129 9.80 -8.02 -10.50
N LYS A 130 10.69 -7.08 -10.22
CA LYS A 130 10.41 -5.98 -9.31
C LYS A 130 9.39 -5.03 -9.96
N ILE A 131 8.13 -5.13 -9.53
CA ILE A 131 7.09 -4.19 -9.91
C ILE A 131 7.34 -2.88 -9.14
N PHE A 132 7.50 -1.79 -9.87
CA PHE A 132 7.73 -0.46 -9.33
C PHE A 132 6.68 0.51 -9.82
N TYR A 133 5.98 1.14 -8.87
CA TYR A 133 5.06 2.21 -9.21
C TYR A 133 5.76 3.58 -9.11
N ILE A 134 5.47 4.44 -10.07
CA ILE A 134 5.97 5.82 -10.16
C ILE A 134 4.83 6.78 -9.85
N LYS A 135 5.12 7.82 -9.07
CA LYS A 135 4.11 8.83 -8.71
C LYS A 135 3.72 9.62 -9.95
N VAL A 136 2.42 9.79 -10.17
CA VAL A 136 1.90 10.67 -11.22
C VAL A 136 1.30 11.92 -10.59
N ALA A 137 1.44 13.05 -11.29
CA ALA A 137 0.77 14.28 -10.90
C ALA A 137 -0.73 14.14 -11.14
N GLN A 138 -1.54 14.68 -10.23
CA GLN A 138 -2.98 14.87 -10.45
C GLN A 138 -3.22 16.10 -11.32
#